data_AF-A0A0T6BFV7-F1
#
_entry.id   AF-A0A0T6BFV7-F1
#
_cell.length_a   1.000
_cell.length_b   1.000
_cell.length_c   1.000
_cell.angle_alpha   90.00
_cell.angle_beta   90.00
_cell.angle_gamma   90.00
#
_symmetry.space_group_name_H-M   'P 1'
#
loop_
_entity.id
_entity.type
_entity.pdbx_description
1 polymer ?
#
loop_
_entity_poly.entity_id
_entity_poly.type
_entity_poly.pdbx_seq_one_letter_code
_entity_poly.pdbx_strand_id
1 'polypeptide(L)'
;MKYRRDASEVSACLKYMIFGFNVLFWLLGLGILTVGVWAWSEKDTFNNLSKVANVALDPAFILICIGTVTFIIGFTGCVGALRENTCLLATYAIFLSILLLFEMTAGILGFIFKDWIKSQATIGFQTFIIHYREDPDQQNLIDWIQEDWLQCCGIEGPKDWDRNNYFNCSSRDVGSREACGVPFSCCKRKPNEIIKNKQCGYDVRKPGF
;
A
#
# COMPACT_ATOMS: atom_id res chain seq x y z
N MET A 1 48.95 4.15 -39.12
CA MET A 1 48.41 2.82 -38.74
C MET A 1 48.69 2.64 -37.26
N LYS A 2 47.73 2.53 -36.34
CA LYS A 2 46.56 1.65 -36.30
C LYS A 2 45.44 2.36 -35.52
N TYR A 3 44.30 2.54 -36.17
CA TYR A 3 43.05 3.08 -35.63
C TYR A 3 42.57 2.15 -34.51
N ARG A 4 42.61 2.59 -33.25
CA ARG A 4 42.08 1.84 -32.10
C ARG A 4 40.56 1.99 -32.08
N ARG A 5 39.90 1.12 -32.84
CA ARG A 5 38.46 0.95 -32.85
C ARG A 5 38.08 0.07 -31.65
N ASP A 6 37.86 0.70 -30.50
CA ASP A 6 37.08 0.08 -29.42
C ASP A 6 35.74 0.81 -29.35
N ALA A 7 34.96 0.67 -30.42
CA ALA A 7 33.54 0.97 -30.37
C ALA A 7 32.89 -0.22 -29.66
N SER A 8 32.59 -0.09 -28.37
CA SER A 8 31.56 -0.94 -27.78
C SER A 8 30.26 -0.59 -28.46
N GLU A 9 29.88 -1.33 -29.50
CA GLU A 9 28.58 -1.20 -30.16
C GLU A 9 27.51 -1.72 -29.19
N VAL A 10 27.22 -0.94 -28.16
CA VAL A 10 25.96 -1.07 -27.42
C VAL A 10 24.86 -0.88 -28.47
N SER A 11 24.11 -1.95 -28.74
CA SER A 11 23.03 -1.91 -29.74
C SER A 11 22.17 -0.67 -29.49
N ALA A 12 21.95 0.13 -30.55
CA ALA A 12 21.14 1.34 -30.44
C ALA A 12 19.78 1.05 -29.78
N CYS A 13 19.22 -0.14 -30.05
CA CYS A 13 18.02 -0.65 -29.40
C CYS A 13 18.12 -0.68 -27.87
N LEU A 14 19.24 -1.18 -27.31
CA LEU A 14 19.47 -1.22 -25.87
C LEU A 14 19.57 0.18 -25.27
N LYS A 15 20.26 1.11 -25.95
CA LYS A 15 20.39 2.51 -25.50
C LYS A 15 19.01 3.20 -25.44
N TYR A 16 18.20 3.06 -26.48
CA TYR A 16 16.85 3.63 -26.51
C TYR A 16 15.89 2.95 -25.55
N MET A 17 16.01 1.62 -25.33
CA MET A 17 15.24 0.92 -24.29
C MET A 17 15.57 1.44 -22.90
N ILE A 18 16.86 1.51 -22.53
CA ILE A 18 17.30 2.00 -21.21
C ILE A 18 16.81 3.43 -21.00
N PHE A 19 16.94 4.28 -22.02
CA PHE A 19 16.44 5.65 -21.95
C PHE A 19 14.92 5.69 -21.75
N GLY A 20 14.15 4.91 -22.52
CA GLY A 20 12.70 4.84 -22.40
C GLY A 20 12.22 4.36 -21.03
N PHE A 21 12.83 3.30 -20.49
CA PHE A 21 12.53 2.81 -19.14
C PHE A 21 12.88 3.84 -18.07
N ASN A 22 14.03 4.52 -18.18
CA ASN A 22 14.40 5.57 -17.22
C ASN A 22 13.42 6.75 -17.23
N VAL A 23 12.94 7.16 -18.41
CA VAL A 23 11.92 8.21 -18.52
C VAL A 23 10.60 7.76 -17.88
N LEU A 24 10.20 6.51 -18.10
CA LEU A 24 9.00 5.95 -17.47
C LEU A 24 9.13 5.96 -15.94
N PHE A 25 10.22 5.44 -15.39
CA PHE A 25 10.45 5.43 -13.95
C PHE A 25 10.55 6.84 -13.35
N TRP A 26 11.13 7.78 -14.09
CA TRP A 26 11.18 9.17 -13.69
C TRP A 26 9.79 9.81 -13.58
N LEU A 27 8.91 9.58 -14.57
CA LEU A 27 7.52 10.04 -14.53
C LEU A 27 6.71 9.36 -13.43
N LEU A 28 6.91 8.05 -13.21
CA LEU A 28 6.30 7.32 -12.10
C LEU A 28 6.75 7.87 -10.74
N GLY A 29 8.05 8.13 -10.57
CA GLY A 29 8.59 8.76 -9.37
C GLY A 29 7.98 10.14 -9.09
N LEU A 30 7.81 10.96 -10.13
CA LEU A 30 7.13 12.25 -10.04
C LEU A 30 5.65 12.10 -9.63
N GLY A 31 4.95 11.11 -10.19
CA GLY A 31 3.57 10.80 -9.84
C GLY A 31 3.43 10.37 -8.37
N ILE A 32 4.26 9.43 -7.92
CA ILE A 32 4.30 8.96 -6.52
C ILE A 32 4.60 10.12 -5.57
N LEU A 33 5.58 10.96 -5.90
CA LEU A 33 5.94 12.12 -5.10
C LEU A 33 4.77 13.12 -4.99
N THR A 34 4.08 13.38 -6.10
CA THR A 34 2.91 14.28 -6.14
C THR A 34 1.79 13.75 -5.25
N VAL A 35 1.46 12.46 -5.35
CA VAL A 35 0.45 11.81 -4.50
C VAL A 35 0.87 11.83 -3.03
N GLY A 36 2.14 11.59 -2.72
CA GLY A 36 2.67 11.64 -1.36
C GLY A 36 2.54 13.03 -0.73
N VAL A 37 2.92 14.08 -1.48
CA VAL A 37 2.80 15.48 -1.02
C VAL A 37 1.34 15.87 -0.84
N TRP A 38 0.46 15.48 -1.77
CA TRP A 38 -0.97 15.75 -1.64
C TRP A 38 -1.57 15.05 -0.41
N ALA A 39 -1.32 13.75 -0.23
CA ALA A 39 -1.79 12.99 0.93
C ALA A 39 -1.25 13.54 2.26
N TRP A 40 -0.01 14.05 2.27
CA TRP A 40 0.56 14.72 3.43
C TRP A 40 -0.13 16.06 3.73
N SER A 41 -0.50 16.82 2.70
CA SER A 41 -1.18 18.12 2.87
C SER A 41 -2.62 18.03 3.37
N GLU A 42 -3.33 16.94 3.04
CA GLU A 42 -4.69 16.68 3.54
C GLU A 42 -4.71 16.29 5.03
N LYS A 43 -3.61 15.73 5.54
CA LYS A 43 -3.46 15.41 6.96
C LYS A 43 -3.20 16.71 7.73
N ASP A 44 -4.23 17.31 8.32
CA ASP A 44 -4.20 18.47 9.26
C ASP A 44 -2.80 18.77 9.86
N THR A 45 -1.93 19.44 9.10
CA THR A 45 -0.47 19.29 9.27
C THR A 45 0.13 20.24 10.31
N PHE A 46 -0.67 21.03 11.02
CA PHE A 46 -0.14 22.06 11.93
C PHE A 46 -0.49 21.93 13.42
N ASN A 47 -1.37 21.00 13.82
CA ASN A 47 -1.90 21.08 15.20
C ASN A 47 -1.31 20.10 16.23
N ASN A 48 -0.43 19.15 15.88
CA ASN A 48 0.09 18.21 16.88
C ASN A 48 1.55 17.78 16.64
N LEU A 49 2.47 18.67 17.01
CA LEU A 49 3.92 18.43 17.07
C LEU A 49 4.32 17.28 18.02
N SER A 50 3.38 16.75 18.81
CA SER A 50 3.55 15.61 19.71
C SER A 50 3.63 14.25 19.00
N LYS A 51 3.31 14.16 17.69
CA LYS A 51 3.36 12.91 16.90
C LYS A 51 4.67 12.70 16.11
N VAL A 52 5.70 13.51 16.33
CA VAL A 52 6.97 13.46 15.57
C VAL A 52 7.70 12.11 15.64
N ALA A 53 7.52 11.34 16.73
CA ALA A 53 8.12 10.01 16.85
C ALA A 53 7.54 8.97 15.86
N ASN A 54 6.32 9.19 15.35
CA ASN A 54 5.65 8.26 14.41
C ASN A 54 5.62 8.76 12.96
N VAL A 55 6.20 9.94 12.68
CA VAL A 55 6.22 10.53 11.32
C VAL A 55 6.95 9.63 10.32
N ALA A 56 8.02 8.97 10.74
CA ALA A 56 8.79 8.08 9.86
C ALA A 56 8.01 6.84 9.40
N LEU A 57 6.96 6.45 10.12
CA LEU A 57 6.08 5.32 9.79
C LEU A 57 4.78 5.76 9.12
N ASP A 58 4.62 7.06 8.85
CA ASP A 58 3.44 7.58 8.18
C ASP A 58 3.45 7.18 6.69
N PRO A 59 2.39 6.55 6.17
CA PRO A 59 2.34 6.11 4.77
C PRO A 59 2.57 7.24 3.76
N ALA A 60 2.11 8.47 4.03
CA ALA A 60 2.31 9.60 3.13
C ALA A 60 3.78 10.05 3.13
N PHE A 61 4.45 10.06 4.29
CA PHE A 61 5.88 10.34 4.37
C PHE A 61 6.72 9.29 3.63
N ILE A 62 6.38 8.01 3.79
CA ILE A 62 7.06 6.90 3.07
C ILE A 62 6.91 7.09 1.55
N LEU A 63 5.71 7.44 1.07
CA LEU A 63 5.47 7.74 -0.36
C LEU A 63 6.33 8.91 -0.85
N ILE A 64 6.47 9.99 -0.07
CA ILE A 64 7.34 11.12 -0.41
C ILE A 64 8.81 10.67 -0.52
N CYS A 65 9.30 9.90 0.46
CA CYS A 65 10.67 9.39 0.47
C CYS A 65 10.95 8.49 -0.74
N ILE A 66 10.08 7.50 -1.00
CA ILE A 66 10.20 6.59 -2.15
C ILE A 66 10.14 7.37 -3.46
N GLY A 67 9.14 8.23 -3.62
CA GLY A 67 8.97 9.05 -4.83
C GLY A 67 10.18 9.94 -5.11
N THR A 68 10.77 10.55 -4.08
CA THR A 68 11.99 11.36 -4.20
C THR A 68 13.18 10.54 -4.66
N VAL A 69 13.41 9.37 -4.05
CA VAL A 69 14.52 8.48 -4.43
C VAL A 69 14.35 8.00 -5.88
N THR A 70 13.16 7.53 -6.25
CA THR A 70 12.86 7.09 -7.62
C THR A 70 13.02 8.23 -8.63
N PHE A 71 12.59 9.45 -8.30
CA PHE A 71 12.76 10.62 -9.16
C PHE A 71 14.25 10.94 -9.39
N ILE A 72 15.08 10.95 -8.35
CA ILE A 72 16.53 11.23 -8.46
C ILE A 72 17.23 10.16 -9.31
N ILE A 73 16.93 8.88 -9.07
CA ILE A 73 17.52 7.77 -9.83
C ILE A 73 17.08 7.84 -11.30
N GLY A 74 15.79 8.07 -11.56
CA GLY A 74 15.25 8.25 -12.91
C GLY A 74 15.89 9.44 -13.64
N PHE A 75 16.03 10.58 -12.97
CA PHE A 75 16.66 11.77 -13.54
C PHE A 75 18.14 11.54 -13.87
N THR A 76 18.91 10.97 -12.95
CA THR A 76 20.34 10.67 -13.18
C THR A 76 20.53 9.63 -14.29
N GLY A 77 19.66 8.62 -14.38
CA GLY A 77 19.64 7.65 -15.47
C GLY A 77 19.30 8.27 -16.83
N CYS A 78 18.31 9.16 -16.90
CA CYS A 78 17.93 9.86 -18.13
C CYS A 78 19.03 10.80 -18.61
N VAL A 79 19.51 11.69 -17.74
CA VAL A 79 20.54 12.69 -18.08
C VAL A 79 21.88 12.03 -18.36
N GLY A 80 22.26 11.00 -17.59
CA GLY A 80 23.47 10.23 -17.82
C GLY A 80 23.49 9.57 -19.20
N ALA A 81 22.38 8.98 -19.62
CA ALA A 81 22.24 8.36 -20.94
C ALA A 81 22.23 9.39 -22.09
N LEU A 82 21.55 10.54 -21.92
CA LEU A 82 21.47 11.60 -22.94
C LEU A 82 22.78 12.37 -23.11
N ARG A 83 23.47 12.68 -22.01
CA ARG A 83 24.71 13.46 -22.00
C ARG A 83 25.95 12.61 -22.19
N GLU A 84 25.81 11.28 -22.31
CA GLU A 84 26.90 10.31 -22.35
C GLU A 84 27.91 10.52 -21.21
N ASN A 85 27.41 10.96 -20.05
CA ASN A 85 28.23 11.30 -18.90
C ASN A 85 28.46 10.03 -18.07
N THR A 86 29.68 9.51 -18.15
CA THR A 86 30.11 8.28 -17.48
C THR A 86 30.02 8.36 -15.96
N CYS A 87 30.23 9.54 -15.36
CA CYS A 87 30.10 9.74 -13.91
C CYS A 87 28.63 9.59 -13.47
N LEU A 88 27.69 10.26 -14.15
CA LEU A 88 26.25 10.13 -13.88
C LEU A 88 25.76 8.69 -14.08
N LEU A 89 26.23 8.03 -15.14
CA LEU A 89 25.86 6.64 -15.41
C LEU A 89 26.44 5.66 -14.37
N ALA A 90 27.66 5.93 -13.88
CA ALA A 90 28.26 5.16 -12.78
C ALA A 90 27.48 5.35 -11.47
N THR A 91 27.09 6.59 -11.14
CA THR A 91 26.24 6.88 -9.98
C THR A 91 24.90 6.15 -10.06
N TYR A 92 24.25 6.18 -11.23
CA TYR A 92 23.02 5.42 -11.48
C TYR A 92 23.20 3.92 -11.25
N ALA A 93 24.28 3.32 -11.79
CA ALA A 93 24.58 1.91 -11.61
C ALA A 93 24.86 1.52 -10.15
N ILE A 94 25.53 2.39 -9.38
CA ILE A 94 25.78 2.20 -7.95
C ILE A 94 24.46 2.21 -7.17
N PHE A 95 23.58 3.18 -7.42
CA PHE A 95 22.27 3.24 -6.75
C PHE A 95 21.42 2.01 -7.06
N LEU A 96 21.35 1.56 -8.31
CA LEU A 96 20.64 0.33 -8.66
C LEU A 96 21.21 -0.89 -7.96
N SER A 97 22.54 -0.98 -7.86
CA SER A 97 23.21 -2.09 -7.18
C SER A 97 22.86 -2.11 -5.69
N ILE A 98 22.82 -0.95 -5.03
CA ILE A 98 22.41 -0.83 -3.63
C ILE A 98 20.94 -1.22 -3.45
N LEU A 99 20.05 -0.74 -4.32
CA LEU A 99 18.63 -1.10 -4.28
C LEU A 99 18.42 -2.62 -4.46
N LEU A 100 19.13 -3.24 -5.40
CA LEU A 100 19.06 -4.68 -5.60
C LEU A 100 19.50 -5.45 -4.34
N LEU A 101 20.59 -5.03 -3.68
CA LEU A 101 21.02 -5.66 -2.43
C LEU A 101 20.01 -5.45 -1.30
N PHE A 102 19.38 -4.28 -1.24
CA PHE A 102 18.32 -4.00 -0.28
C PHE A 102 17.07 -4.85 -0.52
N GLU A 103 16.62 -4.97 -1.77
CA GLU A 103 15.49 -5.82 -2.18
C GLU A 103 15.75 -7.30 -1.87
N MET A 104 16.95 -7.80 -2.17
CA MET A 104 17.34 -9.18 -1.83
C MET A 104 17.31 -9.40 -0.31
N THR A 105 17.84 -8.45 0.45
CA THR A 105 17.83 -8.50 1.92
C THR A 105 16.40 -8.46 2.47
N ALA A 106 15.58 -7.55 1.97
CA ALA A 106 14.16 -7.42 2.34
C ALA A 106 13.37 -8.68 1.98
N GLY A 107 13.63 -9.30 0.83
CA GLY A 107 13.01 -10.56 0.41
C GLY A 107 13.37 -11.72 1.34
N ILE A 108 14.66 -11.86 1.70
CA ILE A 108 15.11 -12.88 2.66
C ILE A 108 14.49 -12.66 4.03
N LEU A 109 14.52 -11.42 4.55
CA LEU A 109 13.90 -11.07 5.83
C LEU A 109 12.39 -11.30 5.80
N GLY A 110 11.70 -10.94 4.72
CA GLY A 110 10.27 -11.16 4.54
C GLY A 110 9.90 -12.65 4.58
N PHE A 111 10.74 -13.51 4.02
CA PHE A 111 10.54 -14.96 4.08
C PHE A 111 10.78 -15.52 5.49
N ILE A 112 11.86 -15.09 6.16
CA ILE A 112 12.20 -15.56 7.52
C ILE A 112 11.15 -15.08 8.54
N PHE A 113 10.71 -13.83 8.45
CA PHE A 113 9.80 -13.20 9.41
C PHE A 113 8.33 -13.25 8.98
N LYS A 114 7.96 -14.15 8.07
CA LYS A 114 6.59 -14.25 7.54
C LYS A 114 5.52 -14.35 8.63
N ASP A 115 5.78 -15.14 9.69
CA ASP A 115 4.81 -15.38 10.76
C ASP A 115 4.66 -14.15 11.66
N TRP A 116 5.78 -13.44 11.88
CA TRP A 116 5.77 -12.16 12.58
C TRP A 116 5.02 -11.08 11.78
N ILE A 117 5.28 -10.98 10.46
CA ILE A 117 4.56 -10.07 9.56
C ILE A 117 3.06 -10.38 9.58
N LYS A 118 2.67 -11.65 9.52
CA LYS A 118 1.27 -12.08 9.63
C LYS A 118 0.66 -11.63 10.96
N SER A 119 1.37 -11.81 12.06
CA SER A 119 0.92 -11.38 13.39
C SER A 119 0.71 -9.86 13.46
N GLN A 120 1.66 -9.07 12.96
CA GLN A 120 1.53 -7.61 12.90
C GLN A 120 0.34 -7.18 12.02
N ALA A 121 0.16 -7.81 10.86
CA ALA A 121 -0.99 -7.56 10.00
C ALA A 121 -2.32 -7.88 10.72
N THR A 122 -2.40 -9.02 11.42
CA THR A 122 -3.58 -9.38 12.22
C THR A 122 -3.88 -8.33 13.29
N ILE A 123 -2.88 -7.82 14.00
CA ILE A 123 -3.06 -6.75 15.01
C ILE A 123 -3.55 -5.45 14.37
N GLY A 124 -2.99 -5.09 13.21
CA GLY A 124 -3.43 -3.92 12.44
C GLY A 124 -4.89 -4.02 12.02
N PHE A 125 -5.29 -5.14 11.41
CA PHE A 125 -6.68 -5.38 11.02
C PHE A 125 -7.63 -5.45 12.23
N GLN A 126 -7.20 -6.01 13.36
CA GLN A 126 -7.99 -6.00 14.59
C GLN A 126 -8.28 -4.56 15.04
N THR A 127 -7.28 -3.68 14.93
CA THR A 127 -7.44 -2.25 15.26
C THR A 127 -8.44 -1.58 14.32
N PHE A 128 -8.38 -1.87 13.01
CA PHE A 128 -9.35 -1.36 12.05
C PHE A 128 -10.78 -1.86 12.32
N ILE A 129 -10.96 -3.12 12.75
CA ILE A 129 -12.29 -3.64 13.14
C ILE A 129 -12.81 -2.90 14.38
N ILE A 130 -11.97 -2.69 15.40
CA ILE A 130 -12.37 -1.99 16.63
C ILE A 130 -12.86 -0.57 16.29
N HIS A 131 -12.13 0.16 15.45
CA HIS A 131 -12.39 1.56 15.10
C HIS A 131 -13.24 1.74 13.82
N TYR A 132 -13.87 0.67 13.32
CA TYR A 132 -14.56 0.67 12.02
C TYR A 132 -15.60 1.80 11.85
N ARG A 133 -16.25 2.25 12.94
CA ARG A 133 -17.26 3.33 12.92
C ARG A 133 -16.71 4.71 13.28
N GLU A 134 -15.43 4.80 13.64
CA GLU A 134 -14.83 6.05 14.13
C GLU A 134 -14.20 6.87 13.00
N ASP A 135 -13.72 6.20 11.95
CA ASP A 135 -13.00 6.82 10.84
C ASP A 135 -13.59 6.34 9.49
N PRO A 136 -14.21 7.26 8.70
CA PRO A 136 -14.78 6.92 7.40
C PRO A 136 -13.79 6.32 6.41
N ASP A 137 -12.51 6.72 6.46
CA ASP A 137 -11.49 6.22 5.54
C ASP A 137 -11.12 4.79 5.88
N GLN A 138 -11.00 4.46 7.17
CA GLN A 138 -10.78 3.08 7.63
C GLN A 138 -12.00 2.21 7.31
N GLN A 139 -13.20 2.75 7.45
CA GLN A 139 -14.44 2.05 7.10
C GLN A 139 -14.44 1.68 5.61
N ASN A 140 -14.21 2.65 4.73
CA ASN A 140 -14.16 2.45 3.29
C ASN A 140 -13.07 1.45 2.88
N LEU A 141 -11.90 1.51 3.53
CA LEU A 141 -10.80 0.58 3.27
C LEU A 141 -11.16 -0.86 3.64
N ILE A 142 -11.70 -1.11 4.84
CA ILE A 142 -12.14 -2.46 5.22
C ILE A 142 -13.25 -2.94 4.29
N ASP A 143 -14.22 -2.07 3.98
CA ASP A 143 -15.35 -2.42 3.14
C ASP A 143 -14.87 -2.86 1.74
N TRP A 144 -13.94 -2.12 1.13
CA TRP A 144 -13.34 -2.48 -0.15
C TRP A 144 -12.51 -3.77 -0.08
N ILE A 145 -11.74 -3.97 1.00
CA ILE A 145 -10.95 -5.21 1.18
C ILE A 145 -11.88 -6.43 1.26
N GLN A 146 -12.99 -6.33 2.01
CA GLN A 146 -13.94 -7.42 2.21
C GLN A 146 -14.81 -7.66 0.98
N GLU A 147 -15.35 -6.59 0.38
CA GLU A 147 -16.33 -6.68 -0.72
C GLU A 147 -15.71 -6.85 -2.09
N ASP A 148 -14.56 -6.22 -2.39
CA ASP A 148 -14.00 -6.18 -3.75
C ASP A 148 -12.69 -6.96 -3.88
N TRP A 149 -11.76 -6.80 -2.93
CA TRP A 149 -10.45 -7.46 -3.02
C TRP A 149 -10.51 -8.94 -2.68
N LEU A 150 -10.88 -9.29 -1.44
CA LEU A 150 -10.66 -10.63 -0.89
C LEU A 150 -11.94 -11.48 -0.81
N GLN A 151 -13.13 -10.88 -0.98
CA GLN A 151 -14.42 -11.58 -0.84
C GLN A 151 -14.54 -12.32 0.50
N CYS A 152 -14.00 -11.73 1.56
CA CYS A 152 -13.90 -12.30 2.91
C CYS A 152 -14.79 -11.54 3.90
N CYS A 153 -14.85 -12.01 5.15
CA CYS A 153 -15.57 -11.32 6.23
C CYS A 153 -14.83 -11.52 7.55
N GLY A 154 -14.30 -10.42 8.11
CA GLY A 154 -13.40 -10.48 9.26
C GLY A 154 -11.98 -10.89 8.87
N ILE A 155 -11.16 -11.22 9.87
CA ILE A 155 -9.75 -11.59 9.73
C ILE A 155 -9.61 -13.09 9.58
N GLU A 156 -10.15 -13.83 10.55
CA GLU A 156 -10.28 -15.28 10.55
C GLU A 156 -11.73 -15.69 10.25
N GLY A 157 -12.70 -14.83 10.58
CA GLY A 157 -14.09 -15.03 10.17
C GLY A 157 -15.06 -14.00 10.74
N PRO A 158 -16.37 -14.21 10.51
CA PRO A 158 -17.41 -13.26 10.90
C PRO A 158 -17.45 -12.93 12.40
N LYS A 159 -16.91 -13.80 13.26
CA LYS A 159 -16.86 -13.59 14.72
C LYS A 159 -15.90 -12.49 15.14
N ASP A 160 -14.94 -12.10 14.29
CA ASP A 160 -14.02 -11.00 14.61
C ASP A 160 -14.76 -9.68 14.87
N TRP A 161 -15.95 -9.52 14.30
CA TRP A 161 -16.83 -8.39 14.53
C TRP A 161 -17.37 -8.28 15.97
N ASP A 162 -17.20 -9.28 16.83
CA ASP A 162 -17.46 -9.12 18.28
C ASP A 162 -16.53 -8.14 18.97
N ARG A 163 -15.38 -7.82 18.34
CA ARG A 163 -14.44 -6.82 18.86
C ARG A 163 -14.91 -5.38 18.65
N ASN A 164 -15.88 -5.17 17.75
CA ASN A 164 -16.40 -3.83 17.49
C ASN A 164 -17.61 -3.54 18.39
N ASN A 165 -17.64 -2.35 18.99
CA ASN A 165 -18.70 -1.95 19.93
C ASN A 165 -20.11 -1.93 19.34
N TYR A 166 -20.28 -1.77 18.02
CA TYR A 166 -21.60 -1.77 17.38
C TYR A 166 -22.06 -3.18 16.99
N PHE A 167 -21.13 -4.04 16.56
CA PHE A 167 -21.44 -5.39 16.09
C PHE A 167 -21.38 -6.47 17.19
N ASN A 168 -20.78 -6.17 18.33
CA ASN A 168 -20.75 -7.08 19.48
C ASN A 168 -22.17 -7.49 19.89
N CYS A 169 -22.38 -8.79 20.10
CA CYS A 169 -23.68 -9.33 20.51
C CYS A 169 -24.23 -8.73 21.82
N SER A 170 -23.37 -8.43 22.79
CA SER A 170 -23.75 -7.79 24.05
C SER A 170 -24.23 -6.35 23.86
N SER A 171 -23.89 -5.71 22.74
CA SER A 171 -24.31 -4.34 22.44
C SER A 171 -25.81 -4.21 22.16
N ARG A 172 -26.53 -5.33 22.09
CA ARG A 172 -27.99 -5.34 22.06
C ARG A 172 -28.58 -4.72 23.33
N ASP A 173 -27.95 -4.94 24.48
CA ASP A 173 -28.43 -4.46 25.78
C ASP A 173 -28.35 -2.93 25.89
N VAL A 174 -27.44 -2.31 25.12
CA VAL A 174 -27.31 -0.85 24.99
C VAL A 174 -27.99 -0.29 23.74
N GLY A 175 -28.79 -1.10 23.04
CA GLY A 175 -29.64 -0.66 21.93
C GLY A 175 -28.96 -0.63 20.56
N SER A 176 -27.80 -1.25 20.37
CA SER A 176 -27.19 -1.36 19.03
C SER A 176 -28.05 -2.22 18.11
N ARG A 177 -28.49 -1.64 16.99
CA ARG A 177 -29.25 -2.34 15.94
C ARG A 177 -28.39 -3.36 15.19
N GLU A 178 -27.08 -3.18 15.19
CA GLU A 178 -26.12 -4.00 14.43
C GLU A 178 -25.50 -5.11 15.29
N ALA A 179 -25.94 -5.25 16.54
CA ALA A 179 -25.47 -6.27 17.46
C ALA A 179 -25.69 -7.69 16.88
N CYS A 180 -24.70 -8.57 17.06
CA CYS A 180 -24.64 -9.89 16.42
C CYS A 180 -24.68 -9.86 14.88
N GLY A 181 -24.39 -8.72 14.27
CA GLY A 181 -24.30 -8.57 12.83
C GLY A 181 -22.87 -8.57 12.31
N VAL A 182 -22.73 -8.32 11.02
CA VAL A 182 -21.48 -7.97 10.31
C VAL A 182 -21.78 -6.81 9.36
N PRO A 183 -20.79 -6.04 8.89
CA PRO A 183 -21.05 -4.95 7.97
C PRO A 183 -21.56 -5.44 6.61
N PHE A 184 -22.11 -4.50 5.85
CA PHE A 184 -22.68 -4.80 4.53
C PHE A 184 -21.64 -5.31 3.52
N SER A 185 -20.36 -4.98 3.70
CA SER A 185 -19.26 -5.44 2.86
C SER A 185 -19.05 -6.95 2.92
N CYS A 186 -19.43 -7.60 4.03
CA CYS A 186 -19.49 -9.06 4.15
C CYS A 186 -20.62 -9.71 3.34
N CYS A 187 -21.57 -8.94 2.81
CA CYS A 187 -22.69 -9.49 2.05
C CYS A 187 -22.22 -10.01 0.69
N LYS A 188 -22.62 -11.25 0.35
CA LYS A 188 -22.37 -11.83 -0.96
C LYS A 188 -23.56 -11.63 -1.89
N ARG A 189 -23.31 -11.28 -3.15
CA ARG A 189 -24.34 -11.16 -4.17
C ARG A 189 -24.82 -12.55 -4.59
N LYS A 190 -26.14 -12.77 -4.62
CA LYS A 190 -26.70 -14.06 -5.09
C LYS A 190 -26.86 -14.06 -6.62
N PRO A 191 -26.81 -15.24 -7.29
CA PRO A 191 -26.83 -15.34 -8.76
C PRO A 191 -28.06 -14.72 -9.45
N ASN A 192 -29.20 -14.63 -8.76
CA ASN A 192 -30.46 -14.08 -9.30
C ASN A 192 -30.83 -12.73 -8.67
N GLU A 193 -29.87 -12.07 -8.03
CA GLU A 193 -30.08 -10.83 -7.29
C GLU A 193 -29.73 -9.60 -8.16
N ILE A 194 -30.77 -8.87 -8.56
CA ILE A 194 -30.65 -7.65 -9.37
C ILE A 194 -30.00 -6.54 -8.54
N ILE A 195 -30.41 -6.38 -7.28
CA ILE A 195 -29.89 -5.38 -6.32
C ILE A 195 -29.33 -6.12 -5.11
N LYS A 196 -28.02 -5.95 -4.85
CA LYS A 196 -27.33 -6.60 -3.72
C LYS A 196 -27.98 -6.21 -2.39
N ASN A 197 -28.42 -7.19 -1.60
CA ASN A 197 -28.96 -6.98 -0.27
C ASN A 197 -27.86 -6.56 0.72
N LYS A 198 -27.79 -5.26 1.00
CA LYS A 198 -26.89 -4.69 2.02
C LYS A 198 -27.36 -4.93 3.47
N GLN A 199 -28.59 -5.38 3.67
CA GLN A 199 -29.13 -5.74 4.99
C GLN A 199 -28.83 -7.20 5.36
N CYS A 200 -28.12 -7.96 4.52
CA CYS A 200 -27.84 -9.37 4.81
C CYS A 200 -27.02 -9.58 6.09
N GLY A 201 -26.27 -8.56 6.52
CA GLY A 201 -25.35 -8.65 7.66
C GLY A 201 -26.03 -8.51 9.02
N TYR A 202 -27.33 -8.20 9.08
CA TYR A 202 -28.04 -8.12 10.35
C TYR A 202 -28.35 -9.53 10.89
N ASP A 203 -28.20 -9.70 12.20
CA ASP A 203 -28.61 -10.89 12.96
C ASP A 203 -27.94 -12.22 12.57
N VAL A 204 -26.97 -12.21 11.66
CA VAL A 204 -26.33 -13.43 11.12
C VAL A 204 -25.52 -14.23 12.15
N ARG A 205 -25.19 -13.65 13.32
CA ARG A 205 -24.47 -14.32 14.41
C ARG A 205 -25.33 -14.53 15.65
N LYS A 206 -26.65 -14.30 15.58
CA LYS A 206 -27.54 -14.54 16.73
C LYS A 206 -27.65 -16.04 17.02
N PRO A 207 -27.49 -16.48 18.28
CA PRO A 207 -27.72 -17.88 18.64
C PRO A 207 -29.21 -18.23 18.47
N GLY A 208 -29.50 -19.27 17.68
CA GLY A 208 -30.87 -19.77 17.45
C GLY A 208 -31.42 -19.61 16.03
N PHE A 209 -30.59 -19.18 15.08
CA PHE A 209 -30.82 -19.30 13.64
C PHE A 209 -29.83 -20.27 13.01
#